data_AF-A0AAV9GQ45-F1
#
_entry.id   AF-A0AAV9GQ45-F1
#
_cell.length_a   1.000
_cell.length_b   1.000
_cell.length_c   1.000
_cell.angle_alpha   90.00
_cell.angle_beta   90.00
_cell.angle_gamma   90.00
#
_symmetry.space_group_name_H-M   'P 1'
#
loop_
_entity.id
_entity.type
_entity.pdbx_description
1 polymer ?
#
loop_
_entity_poly.entity_id
_entity_poly.type
_entity_poly.pdbx_seq_one_letter_code
_entity_poly.pdbx_strand_id
1 'polypeptide(L)'
;MSGTASTDPTERFSLVSSFYGPGNIISWLCTVASVFVTWCLNGEHRYKDSISNDLIFALAVPSVASVHALYLMFLSDAHDHETIQQLFTSPDPKTVQHAAAAEAALNVCETFAAAAVLLAFISMVRGHRKRMFGVVIVGLLSFWIEAVVFVRTRGSAVTTSNLSRPFLFNFVDTMASILAFLGVWLFLFVLAILCFTSRVIDELEERTNDVLANAEREFGLIPVGGSNPQQDLHKMEADDFIRSLTYISIYFFPLALCAAILTGTGTFGETEFMLSSRATAHLPFFLPKSAASITELDQMVTLCVGLTSLIFNLWQAFKSQRRVLKGTTLDSTWRQETCTIRLLLRLNDELDRAQNETERQEILDRRSTFLLRRVSSRLHVQ
;
A
#
# COMPACT_ATOMS: atom_id res chain seq x y z
N MET A 1 9.10 -37.11 41.61
CA MET A 1 9.26 -35.64 41.63
C MET A 1 10.01 -35.28 40.35
N SER A 2 9.25 -34.88 39.33
CA SER A 2 9.75 -34.58 37.99
C SER A 2 10.42 -33.21 38.00
N GLY A 3 11.72 -33.16 37.71
CA GLY A 3 12.45 -31.91 37.54
C GLY A 3 11.93 -31.19 36.30
N THR A 4 11.20 -30.10 36.50
CA THR A 4 10.97 -29.09 35.46
C THR A 4 12.32 -28.44 35.20
N ALA A 5 13.06 -28.94 34.22
CA ALA A 5 14.23 -28.25 33.68
C ALA A 5 13.72 -26.90 33.16
N SER A 6 14.04 -25.84 33.89
CA SER A 6 13.87 -24.47 33.44
C SER A 6 14.85 -24.26 32.28
N THR A 7 14.43 -24.55 31.06
CA THR A 7 15.12 -24.08 29.86
C THR A 7 15.22 -22.57 29.96
N ASP A 8 16.44 -22.06 29.99
CA ASP A 8 16.71 -20.62 29.99
C ASP A 8 16.00 -20.02 28.77
N PRO A 9 15.20 -18.94 28.91
CA PRO A 9 14.51 -18.30 27.80
C PRO A 9 15.46 -17.93 26.64
N THR A 10 16.74 -17.71 26.92
CA THR A 10 17.76 -17.42 25.90
C THR A 10 18.06 -18.63 25.00
N GLU A 11 17.99 -19.86 25.52
CA GLU A 11 18.25 -21.08 24.74
C GLU A 11 17.16 -21.34 23.70
N ARG A 12 15.90 -20.98 23.99
CA ARG A 12 14.77 -21.11 23.05
C ARG A 12 15.00 -20.31 21.77
N PHE A 13 15.58 -19.13 21.87
CA PHE A 13 15.72 -18.21 20.72
C PHE A 13 17.10 -18.30 20.05
N SER A 14 17.92 -19.30 20.40
CA SER A 14 19.28 -19.46 19.87
C SER A 14 19.35 -19.66 18.35
N LEU A 15 18.33 -20.29 17.75
CA LEU A 15 18.24 -20.47 16.28
C LEU A 15 17.56 -19.29 15.56
N VAL A 16 17.06 -18.29 16.29
CA VAL A 16 16.45 -17.11 15.68
C VAL A 16 17.56 -16.25 15.11
N SER A 17 17.56 -16.06 13.80
CA SER A 17 18.51 -15.18 13.12
C SER A 17 18.44 -13.75 13.66
N SER A 18 19.61 -13.12 13.87
CA SER A 18 19.70 -11.69 14.23
C SER A 18 19.05 -10.77 13.19
N PHE A 19 18.77 -11.26 11.98
CA PHE A 19 17.94 -10.59 10.99
C PHE A 19 16.56 -10.20 11.53
N TYR A 20 15.97 -11.03 12.40
CA TYR A 20 14.69 -10.75 13.07
C TYR A 20 14.86 -10.03 14.42
N GLY A 21 16.08 -9.57 14.70
CA GLY A 21 16.38 -8.81 15.90
C GLY A 21 15.59 -7.49 15.97
N PRO A 22 15.44 -6.94 17.18
CA PRO A 22 14.59 -5.78 17.43
C PRO A 22 15.02 -4.55 16.61
N GLY A 23 16.31 -4.31 16.46
CA GLY A 23 16.82 -3.15 15.72
C GLY A 23 16.46 -3.21 14.23
N ASN A 24 16.62 -4.40 13.62
CA ASN A 24 16.27 -4.65 12.23
C ASN A 24 14.77 -4.51 11.98
N ILE A 25 13.94 -5.10 12.85
CA ILE A 25 12.49 -5.04 12.69
C ILE A 25 11.94 -3.63 12.93
N ILE A 26 12.43 -2.90 13.93
CA ILE A 26 12.02 -1.50 14.13
C ILE A 26 12.44 -0.66 12.92
N SER A 27 13.66 -0.85 12.40
CA SER A 27 14.13 -0.15 11.21
C SER A 27 13.26 -0.40 9.98
N TRP A 28 12.86 -1.66 9.78
CA TRP A 28 11.92 -2.03 8.73
C TRP A 28 10.55 -1.39 8.93
N LEU A 29 9.99 -1.41 10.14
CA LEU A 29 8.73 -0.74 10.46
C LEU A 29 8.81 0.78 10.22
N CYS A 30 9.93 1.42 10.56
CA CYS A 30 10.19 2.82 10.23
C CYS A 30 10.21 3.05 8.71
N THR A 31 10.73 2.10 7.94
CA THR A 31 10.73 2.18 6.48
C THR A 31 9.33 1.99 5.89
N VAL A 32 8.53 1.05 6.42
CA VAL A 32 7.11 0.91 6.06
C VAL A 32 6.35 2.21 6.37
N ALA A 33 6.56 2.79 7.55
CA ALA A 33 5.99 4.09 7.93
C ALA A 33 6.46 5.22 7.00
N SER A 34 7.72 5.21 6.59
CA SER A 34 8.27 6.16 5.61
C SER A 34 7.54 6.08 4.27
N VAL A 35 7.26 4.87 3.78
CA VAL A 35 6.46 4.65 2.56
C VAL A 35 5.06 5.23 2.73
N PHE A 36 4.40 5.01 3.87
CA PHE A 36 3.10 5.61 4.17
C PHE A 36 3.14 7.15 4.13
N VAL A 37 4.11 7.75 4.83
CA VAL A 37 4.30 9.21 4.86
C VAL A 37 4.50 9.75 3.44
N THR A 38 5.33 9.08 2.64
CA THR A 38 5.63 9.49 1.28
C THR A 38 4.40 9.42 0.37
N TRP A 39 3.57 8.38 0.50
CA TRP A 39 2.39 8.20 -0.35
C TRP A 39 1.18 9.05 0.09
N CYS A 40 1.09 9.34 1.39
CA CYS A 40 -0.03 10.10 1.95
C CYS A 40 0.25 11.59 2.02
N LEU A 41 1.42 12.00 2.54
CA LEU A 41 1.70 13.37 2.98
C LEU A 41 2.61 14.15 2.02
N ASN A 42 3.50 13.49 1.28
CA ASN A 42 4.45 14.17 0.39
C ASN A 42 3.83 14.50 -0.98
N GLY A 43 3.30 15.72 -1.13
CA GLY A 43 2.61 16.16 -2.35
C GLY A 43 3.40 15.99 -3.64
N GLU A 44 4.74 16.05 -3.61
CA GLU A 44 5.58 15.90 -4.81
C GLU A 44 5.72 14.44 -5.27
N HIS A 45 5.74 13.50 -4.33
CA HIS A 45 5.93 12.06 -4.61
C HIS A 45 4.61 11.29 -4.67
N ARG A 46 3.55 11.91 -4.15
CA ARG A 46 2.17 11.42 -4.08
C ARG A 46 1.51 11.17 -5.44
N TYR A 47 2.04 11.71 -6.54
CA TYR A 47 1.49 11.56 -7.90
C TYR A 47 2.41 10.78 -8.86
N LYS A 48 3.61 10.43 -8.42
CA LYS A 48 4.56 9.69 -9.25
C LYS A 48 4.39 8.21 -8.97
N ASP A 49 4.04 7.40 -9.96
CA ASP A 49 4.04 5.93 -9.83
C ASP A 49 5.45 5.36 -10.07
N SER A 50 6.36 5.68 -9.14
CA SER A 50 7.73 5.16 -9.12
C SER A 50 7.96 4.23 -7.93
N ILE A 51 8.76 3.19 -8.15
CA ILE A 51 9.25 2.31 -7.09
C ILE A 51 10.40 3.05 -6.39
N SER A 52 10.19 3.43 -5.13
CA SER A 52 11.24 4.07 -4.31
C SER A 52 12.13 3.02 -3.66
N ASN A 53 13.35 3.42 -3.29
CA ASN A 53 14.26 2.55 -2.53
C ASN A 53 13.64 2.10 -1.20
N ASP A 54 12.91 3.00 -0.52
CA ASP A 54 12.18 2.67 0.70
C ASP A 54 11.11 1.60 0.47
N LEU A 55 10.41 1.64 -0.68
CA LEU A 55 9.45 0.59 -1.02
C LEU A 55 10.16 -0.74 -1.26
N ILE A 56 11.28 -0.74 -1.98
CA ILE A 56 12.06 -1.96 -2.22
C ILE A 56 12.49 -2.58 -0.88
N PHE A 57 13.00 -1.77 0.05
CA PHE A 57 13.40 -2.24 1.37
C PHE A 57 12.20 -2.74 2.21
N ALA A 58 11.09 -2.01 2.18
CA ALA A 58 9.85 -2.41 2.86
C ALA A 58 9.32 -3.77 2.36
N LEU A 59 9.48 -4.07 1.07
CA LEU A 59 9.09 -5.33 0.44
C LEU A 59 10.12 -6.45 0.60
N ALA A 60 11.42 -6.12 0.69
CA ALA A 60 12.49 -7.11 0.75
C ALA A 60 12.45 -7.94 2.03
N VAL A 61 12.25 -7.30 3.19
CA VAL A 61 12.22 -7.98 4.50
C VAL A 61 11.13 -9.06 4.58
N PRO A 62 9.84 -8.78 4.29
CA PRO A 62 8.80 -9.80 4.28
C PRO A 62 8.99 -10.85 3.17
N SER A 63 9.60 -10.49 2.03
CA SER A 63 9.94 -11.47 0.98
C SER A 63 10.97 -12.48 1.49
N VAL A 64 12.05 -12.00 2.10
CA VAL A 64 13.09 -12.85 2.71
C VAL A 64 12.50 -13.68 3.85
N ALA A 65 11.65 -13.08 4.69
CA ALA A 65 10.98 -13.80 5.78
C ALA A 65 10.09 -14.92 5.25
N SER A 66 9.35 -14.68 4.18
CA SER A 66 8.48 -15.70 3.56
C SER A 66 9.31 -16.88 3.01
N VAL A 67 10.43 -16.59 2.32
CA VAL A 67 11.34 -17.62 1.81
C VAL A 67 12.02 -18.38 2.96
N HIS A 68 12.43 -17.69 4.01
CA HIS A 68 13.04 -18.32 5.18
C HIS A 68 12.04 -19.21 5.94
N ALA A 69 10.79 -18.77 6.10
CA ALA A 69 9.73 -19.59 6.67
C ALA A 69 9.48 -20.86 5.83
N LEU A 70 9.41 -20.74 4.50
CA LEU A 70 9.31 -21.90 3.61
C LEU A 70 10.49 -22.86 3.78
N TYR A 71 11.70 -22.30 3.84
CA TYR A 71 12.89 -23.11 4.03
C TYR A 71 12.82 -23.91 5.33
N LEU A 72 12.51 -23.26 6.44
CA LEU A 72 12.39 -23.90 7.76
C LEU A 72 11.28 -24.96 7.80
N MET A 73 10.16 -24.73 7.12
CA MET A 73 8.99 -25.62 7.19
C MET A 73 9.00 -26.77 6.18
N PHE A 74 9.63 -26.60 5.02
CA PHE A 74 9.54 -27.55 3.90
C PHE A 74 10.87 -28.11 3.42
N LEU A 75 11.97 -27.36 3.57
CA LEU A 75 13.26 -27.72 2.98
C LEU A 75 14.28 -28.14 4.05
N SER A 76 14.11 -27.67 5.29
CA SER A 76 14.93 -28.05 6.43
C SER A 76 14.59 -29.44 6.99
N ASP A 77 13.99 -30.32 6.16
CA ASP A 77 13.60 -31.71 6.42
C ASP A 77 14.82 -32.65 6.61
N ALA A 78 15.78 -32.21 7.40
CA ALA A 78 17.01 -32.92 7.72
C ALA A 78 17.12 -33.09 9.24
N HIS A 79 16.14 -33.76 9.87
CA HIS A 79 16.39 -35.05 10.55
C HIS A 79 15.27 -35.63 11.43
N ASP A 80 14.20 -34.93 11.85
CA ASP A 80 13.32 -35.49 12.92
C ASP A 80 11.84 -35.00 13.01
N HIS A 81 11.26 -34.30 12.02
CA HIS A 81 9.89 -33.78 12.13
C HIS A 81 8.96 -34.34 11.04
N GLU A 82 8.15 -35.35 11.37
CA GLU A 82 7.24 -35.99 10.40
C GLU A 82 6.11 -35.05 9.93
N THR A 83 5.81 -33.95 10.65
CA THR A 83 4.78 -32.96 10.23
C THR A 83 5.02 -31.54 10.76
N ILE A 84 4.57 -30.52 10.01
CA ILE A 84 4.52 -29.09 10.45
C ILE A 84 3.71 -28.93 11.75
N GLN A 85 2.71 -29.79 11.97
CA GLN A 85 1.97 -29.81 13.23
C GLN A 85 2.89 -30.15 14.41
N GLN A 86 3.73 -31.19 14.28
CA GLN A 86 4.69 -31.55 15.31
C GLN A 86 5.71 -30.44 15.59
N LEU A 87 6.11 -29.65 14.57
CA LEU A 87 7.00 -28.50 14.77
C LEU A 87 6.43 -27.52 15.81
N PHE A 88 5.14 -27.25 15.78
CA PHE A 88 4.51 -26.28 16.69
C PHE A 88 3.96 -26.89 17.98
N THR A 89 3.83 -28.22 18.09
CA THR A 89 3.24 -28.87 19.28
C THR A 89 4.26 -29.71 20.08
N SER A 90 5.42 -30.04 19.51
CA SER A 90 6.40 -30.91 20.16
C SER A 90 7.09 -30.22 21.34
N PRO A 91 7.19 -30.87 22.51
CA PRO A 91 7.89 -30.32 23.68
C PRO A 91 9.41 -30.46 23.60
N ASP A 92 9.96 -31.09 22.56
CA ASP A 92 11.40 -31.30 22.42
C ASP A 92 12.15 -29.96 22.26
N PRO A 93 13.20 -29.69 23.06
CA PRO A 93 13.89 -28.39 23.07
C PRO A 93 14.47 -27.98 21.71
N LYS A 94 14.97 -28.91 20.90
CA LYS A 94 15.49 -28.60 19.56
C LYS A 94 14.34 -28.20 18.63
N THR A 95 13.24 -28.94 18.67
CA THR A 95 12.02 -28.63 17.91
C THR A 95 11.47 -27.25 18.29
N VAL A 96 11.48 -26.91 19.59
CA VAL A 96 11.05 -25.60 20.09
C VAL A 96 11.94 -24.46 19.58
N GLN A 97 13.25 -24.68 19.44
CA GLN A 97 14.15 -23.68 18.84
C GLN A 97 13.86 -23.45 17.36
N HIS A 98 13.61 -24.52 16.59
CA HIS A 98 13.21 -24.43 15.20
C HIS A 98 11.83 -23.75 15.04
N ALA A 99 10.89 -24.07 15.91
CA ALA A 99 9.58 -23.42 15.96
C ALA A 99 9.71 -21.92 16.26
N ALA A 100 10.59 -21.53 17.18
CA ALA A 100 10.86 -20.12 17.49
C ALA A 100 11.49 -19.35 16.31
N ALA A 101 12.38 -20.00 15.53
CA ALA A 101 12.93 -19.41 14.31
C ALA A 101 11.85 -19.20 13.23
N ALA A 102 10.97 -20.19 13.04
CA ALA A 102 9.84 -20.09 12.12
C ALA A 102 8.82 -19.03 12.58
N GLU A 103 8.55 -18.97 13.89
CA GLU A 103 7.68 -17.98 14.53
C GLU A 103 8.15 -16.55 14.23
N ALA A 104 9.45 -16.29 14.31
CA ALA A 104 10.01 -14.98 14.01
C ALA A 104 9.78 -14.54 12.56
N ALA A 105 9.95 -15.47 11.61
CA ALA A 105 9.69 -15.23 10.19
C ALA A 105 8.19 -15.02 9.89
N LEU A 106 7.33 -15.84 10.49
CA LEU A 106 5.88 -15.73 10.39
C LEU A 106 5.37 -14.38 10.90
N ASN A 107 5.93 -13.89 12.02
CA ASN A 107 5.53 -12.59 12.57
C ASN A 107 5.73 -11.45 11.57
N VAL A 108 6.87 -11.43 10.88
CA VAL A 108 7.14 -10.43 9.83
C VAL A 108 6.13 -10.57 8.68
N CYS A 109 5.82 -11.80 8.27
CA CYS A 109 4.87 -12.07 7.20
C CYS A 109 3.46 -11.60 7.57
N GLU A 110 2.98 -11.95 8.76
CA GLU A 110 1.66 -11.55 9.27
C GLU A 110 1.55 -10.02 9.40
N THR A 111 2.57 -9.38 9.99
CA THR A 111 2.65 -7.93 10.14
C THR A 111 2.62 -7.23 8.78
N PHE A 112 3.38 -7.74 7.81
CA PHE A 112 3.38 -7.17 6.48
C PHE A 112 2.09 -7.44 5.70
N ALA A 113 1.48 -8.62 5.83
CA ALA A 113 0.21 -8.92 5.18
C ALA A 113 -0.87 -7.92 5.60
N ALA A 114 -0.93 -7.55 6.89
CA ALA A 114 -1.81 -6.49 7.37
C ALA A 114 -1.46 -5.11 6.77
N ALA A 115 -0.17 -4.74 6.75
CA ALA A 115 0.27 -3.48 6.15
C ALA A 115 0.03 -3.42 4.63
N ALA A 116 0.15 -4.56 3.93
CA ALA A 116 0.00 -4.69 2.49
C ALA A 116 -1.42 -4.38 2.05
N VAL A 117 -2.44 -4.76 2.84
CA VAL A 117 -3.84 -4.36 2.60
C VAL A 117 -3.95 -2.83 2.53
N LEU A 118 -3.42 -2.13 3.54
CA LEU A 118 -3.45 -0.66 3.58
C LEU A 118 -2.64 0.00 2.46
N LEU A 119 -1.43 -0.50 2.19
CA LEU A 119 -0.58 0.01 1.12
C LEU A 119 -1.18 -0.24 -0.28
N ALA A 120 -1.80 -1.40 -0.50
CA ALA A 120 -2.46 -1.73 -1.76
C ALA A 120 -3.64 -0.79 -2.02
N PHE A 121 -4.45 -0.50 -1.01
CA PHE A 121 -5.54 0.45 -1.14
C PHE A 121 -5.09 1.87 -1.40
N ILE A 122 -4.10 2.36 -0.64
CA ILE A 122 -3.54 3.69 -0.90
C ILE A 122 -3.01 3.76 -2.33
N SER A 123 -2.35 2.71 -2.83
CA SER A 123 -1.88 2.67 -4.21
C SER A 123 -3.03 2.68 -5.21
N MET A 124 -4.09 1.91 -4.95
CA MET A 124 -5.26 1.79 -5.80
C MET A 124 -6.05 3.10 -5.89
N VAL A 125 -6.37 3.73 -4.76
CA VAL A 125 -7.08 5.03 -4.70
C VAL A 125 -6.33 6.12 -5.47
N ARG A 126 -5.02 5.95 -5.66
CA ARG A 126 -4.16 6.90 -6.37
C ARG A 126 -3.79 6.48 -7.78
N GLY A 127 -4.31 5.34 -8.26
CA GLY A 127 -4.01 4.82 -9.59
C GLY A 127 -2.54 4.40 -9.79
N HIS A 128 -1.80 4.13 -8.71
CA HIS A 128 -0.39 3.75 -8.76
C HIS A 128 -0.24 2.23 -8.97
N ARG A 129 -0.32 1.80 -10.23
CA ARG A 129 -0.36 0.37 -10.59
C ARG A 129 0.94 -0.35 -10.26
N LYS A 130 2.12 0.28 -10.45
CA LYS A 130 3.42 -0.38 -10.19
C LYS A 130 3.62 -0.64 -8.71
N ARG A 131 3.31 0.35 -7.87
CA ARG A 131 3.37 0.24 -6.41
C ARG A 131 2.40 -0.81 -5.88
N MET A 132 1.16 -0.78 -6.37
CA MET A 132 0.13 -1.75 -6.01
C MET A 132 0.59 -3.17 -6.32
N PHE A 133 1.11 -3.43 -7.53
CA PHE A 133 1.53 -4.76 -7.95
C PHE A 133 2.63 -5.34 -7.03
N GLY A 134 3.66 -4.54 -6.72
CA GLY A 134 4.73 -4.99 -5.81
C GLY A 134 4.21 -5.31 -4.40
N VAL A 135 3.35 -4.46 -3.84
CA VAL A 135 2.76 -4.68 -2.52
C VAL A 135 1.86 -5.92 -2.51
N VAL A 136 1.03 -6.10 -3.54
CA VAL A 136 0.10 -7.23 -3.65
C VAL A 136 0.87 -8.54 -3.76
N ILE A 137 1.91 -8.62 -4.60
CA ILE A 137 2.70 -9.86 -4.73
C ILE A 137 3.29 -10.27 -3.39
N VAL A 138 3.99 -9.36 -2.73
CA VAL A 138 4.67 -9.69 -1.46
C VAL A 138 3.65 -9.93 -0.35
N GLY A 139 2.55 -9.18 -0.31
CA GLY A 139 1.47 -9.40 0.64
C GLY A 139 0.81 -10.76 0.47
N LEU A 140 0.54 -11.18 -0.78
CA LEU A 140 0.03 -12.52 -1.09
C LEU A 140 1.04 -13.62 -0.74
N LEU A 141 2.33 -13.41 -1.01
CA LEU A 141 3.38 -14.35 -0.64
C LEU A 141 3.42 -14.54 0.88
N SER A 142 3.41 -13.43 1.65
CA SER A 142 3.41 -13.48 3.11
C SER A 142 2.15 -14.12 3.69
N PHE A 143 0.97 -13.80 3.13
CA PHE A 143 -0.29 -14.44 3.53
C PHE A 143 -0.34 -15.93 3.13
N TRP A 144 0.26 -16.30 2.02
CA TRP A 144 0.28 -17.68 1.55
C TRP A 144 1.01 -18.61 2.54
N ILE A 145 2.09 -18.16 3.17
CA ILE A 145 2.79 -18.94 4.21
C ILE A 145 1.85 -19.28 5.37
N GLU A 146 1.12 -18.29 5.89
CA GLU A 146 0.12 -18.46 6.94
C GLU A 146 -0.99 -19.43 6.53
N ALA A 147 -1.50 -19.32 5.30
CA ALA A 147 -2.52 -20.21 4.76
C ALA A 147 -2.00 -21.67 4.64
N VAL A 148 -0.74 -21.84 4.24
CA VAL A 148 -0.11 -23.16 4.16
C VAL A 148 0.04 -23.79 5.55
N VAL A 149 0.50 -23.02 6.54
CA VAL A 149 0.59 -23.46 7.93
C VAL A 149 -0.79 -23.83 8.46
N PHE A 150 -1.81 -23.03 8.20
CA PHE A 150 -3.19 -23.30 8.58
C PHE A 150 -3.69 -24.65 8.06
N VAL A 151 -3.54 -24.90 6.75
CA VAL A 151 -3.98 -26.15 6.11
C VAL A 151 -3.24 -27.35 6.69
N ARG A 152 -1.93 -27.20 6.95
CA ARG A 152 -1.06 -28.28 7.42
C ARG A 152 -1.20 -28.58 8.92
N THR A 153 -1.56 -27.59 9.73
CA THR A 153 -1.83 -27.76 11.16
C THR A 153 -3.28 -28.14 11.45
N ARG A 154 -4.14 -28.18 10.42
CA ARG A 154 -5.60 -28.37 10.53
C ARG A 154 -6.26 -27.40 11.53
N GLY A 155 -5.69 -26.21 11.69
CA GLY A 155 -6.19 -25.22 12.65
C GLY A 155 -5.96 -25.62 14.10
N SER A 156 -4.73 -26.01 14.45
CA SER A 156 -4.38 -26.36 15.84
C SER A 156 -4.74 -25.23 16.80
N ALA A 157 -5.50 -25.56 17.85
CA ALA A 157 -5.95 -24.60 18.85
C ALA A 157 -4.75 -23.97 19.59
N VAL A 158 -4.91 -22.70 19.98
CA VAL A 158 -3.90 -21.91 20.73
C VAL A 158 -3.38 -22.67 21.95
N THR A 159 -4.24 -23.43 22.63
CA THR A 159 -3.93 -24.19 23.84
C THR A 159 -2.94 -25.34 23.65
N THR A 160 -2.70 -25.76 22.41
CA THR A 160 -1.82 -26.89 22.08
C THR A 160 -0.51 -26.47 21.42
N SER A 161 -0.35 -25.17 21.16
CA SER A 161 0.78 -24.60 20.42
C SER A 161 1.88 -24.09 21.35
N ASN A 162 3.13 -24.35 21.00
CA ASN A 162 4.33 -23.84 21.70
C ASN A 162 4.73 -22.43 21.25
N LEU A 163 3.96 -21.82 20.35
CA LEU A 163 4.17 -20.45 19.89
C LEU A 163 4.05 -19.46 21.05
N SER A 164 4.87 -18.42 21.03
CA SER A 164 4.87 -17.43 22.12
C SER A 164 3.66 -16.50 22.08
N ARG A 165 2.88 -16.54 21.00
CA ARG A 165 1.67 -15.76 20.74
C ARG A 165 0.74 -16.50 19.77
N PRO A 166 -0.57 -16.18 19.75
CA PRO A 166 -1.47 -16.68 18.71
C PRO A 166 -1.23 -15.96 17.37
N PHE A 167 -1.29 -16.71 16.27
CA PHE A 167 -1.26 -16.21 14.90
C PHE A 167 -2.64 -16.33 14.24
N LEU A 168 -2.83 -15.67 13.10
CA LEU A 168 -4.07 -15.77 12.31
C LEU A 168 -4.51 -17.22 12.07
N PHE A 169 -3.58 -18.13 11.77
CA PHE A 169 -3.91 -19.55 11.55
C PHE A 169 -4.42 -20.30 12.80
N ASN A 170 -4.21 -19.78 14.01
CA ASN A 170 -4.79 -20.36 15.21
C ASN A 170 -6.28 -20.02 15.36
N PHE A 171 -6.77 -18.99 14.66
CA PHE A 171 -8.17 -18.60 14.64
C PHE A 171 -8.88 -19.23 13.43
N VAL A 172 -9.24 -20.51 13.57
CA VAL A 172 -9.77 -21.35 12.47
C VAL A 172 -10.93 -20.69 11.75
N ASP A 173 -11.92 -20.18 12.49
CA ASP A 173 -13.11 -19.57 11.90
C ASP A 173 -12.76 -18.31 11.10
N THR A 174 -11.85 -17.49 11.62
CA THR A 174 -11.39 -16.26 10.98
C THR A 174 -10.59 -16.57 9.72
N MET A 175 -9.63 -17.49 9.80
CA MET A 175 -8.80 -17.89 8.66
C MET A 175 -9.64 -18.55 7.57
N ALA A 176 -10.54 -19.47 7.94
CA ALA A 176 -11.47 -20.09 7.00
C ALA A 176 -12.36 -19.06 6.31
N SER A 177 -12.87 -18.06 7.06
CA SER A 177 -13.67 -16.96 6.49
C SER A 177 -12.87 -16.12 5.51
N ILE A 178 -11.61 -15.78 5.83
CA ILE A 178 -10.73 -15.03 4.93
C ILE A 178 -10.43 -15.83 3.67
N LEU A 179 -10.09 -17.12 3.78
CA LEU A 179 -9.82 -17.98 2.64
C LEU A 179 -11.05 -18.18 1.75
N ALA A 180 -12.23 -18.39 2.35
CA ALA A 180 -13.48 -18.49 1.61
C ALA A 180 -13.79 -17.18 0.87
N PHE A 181 -13.62 -16.04 1.54
CA PHE A 181 -13.79 -14.72 0.93
C PHE A 181 -12.85 -14.53 -0.25
N LEU A 182 -11.55 -14.77 -0.07
CA LEU A 182 -10.54 -14.67 -1.13
C LEU A 182 -10.84 -15.62 -2.30
N GLY A 183 -11.28 -16.85 -2.01
CA GLY A 183 -11.66 -17.83 -3.02
C GLY A 183 -12.86 -17.39 -3.85
N VAL A 184 -13.91 -16.87 -3.21
CA VAL A 184 -15.09 -16.31 -3.90
C VAL A 184 -14.68 -15.14 -4.78
N TRP A 185 -13.85 -14.22 -4.29
CA TRP A 185 -13.40 -13.07 -5.08
C TRP A 185 -12.51 -13.47 -6.25
N LEU A 186 -11.61 -14.42 -6.06
CA LEU A 186 -10.78 -14.95 -7.14
C LEU A 186 -11.65 -15.62 -8.20
N PHE A 187 -12.67 -16.38 -7.79
CA PHE A 187 -13.64 -16.97 -8.71
C PHE A 187 -14.42 -15.91 -9.50
N LEU A 188 -14.96 -14.87 -8.81
CA LEU A 188 -15.66 -13.77 -9.47
C LEU A 188 -14.75 -13.00 -10.44
N PHE A 189 -13.48 -12.80 -10.07
CA PHE A 189 -12.49 -12.15 -10.90
C PHE A 189 -12.17 -12.97 -12.17
N VAL A 190 -11.96 -14.28 -12.02
CA VAL A 190 -11.77 -15.19 -13.17
C VAL A 190 -13.01 -15.21 -14.06
N LEU A 191 -14.21 -15.26 -13.49
CA LEU A 191 -15.47 -15.21 -14.24
C LEU A 191 -15.58 -13.88 -15.02
N ALA A 192 -15.24 -12.75 -14.40
CA ALA A 192 -15.24 -11.46 -15.07
C ALA A 192 -14.24 -11.41 -16.25
N ILE A 193 -13.04 -11.99 -16.08
CA ILE A 193 -12.06 -12.12 -17.17
C ILE A 193 -12.63 -12.98 -18.29
N LEU A 194 -13.20 -14.15 -17.97
CA LEU A 194 -13.78 -15.04 -18.98
C LEU A 194 -14.92 -14.38 -19.77
N CYS A 195 -15.84 -13.70 -19.08
CA CYS A 195 -16.91 -12.93 -19.70
C CYS A 195 -16.38 -11.75 -20.52
N PHE A 196 -15.31 -11.09 -20.10
CA PHE A 196 -14.69 -10.02 -20.86
C PHE A 196 -14.04 -10.58 -22.13
N THR A 197 -13.29 -11.68 -22.02
CA THR A 197 -12.67 -12.33 -23.18
C THR A 197 -13.71 -12.86 -24.16
N SER A 198 -14.85 -13.38 -23.70
CA SER A 198 -15.92 -13.82 -24.60
C SER A 198 -16.53 -12.65 -25.35
N ARG A 199 -16.80 -11.52 -24.68
CA ARG A 199 -17.29 -10.30 -25.33
C ARG A 199 -16.33 -9.75 -26.39
N VAL A 200 -15.03 -9.74 -26.09
CA VAL A 200 -14.01 -9.31 -27.05
C VAL A 200 -13.97 -10.23 -28.27
N ILE A 201 -14.18 -11.53 -28.08
CA ILE A 201 -14.26 -12.49 -29.19
C ILE A 201 -15.52 -12.24 -30.03
N ASP A 202 -16.68 -12.05 -29.39
CA ASP A 202 -17.95 -11.75 -30.08
C ASP A 202 -17.83 -10.46 -30.91
N GLU A 203 -17.24 -9.40 -30.35
CA GLU A 203 -17.00 -8.13 -31.07
C GLU A 203 -16.00 -8.28 -32.23
N LEU A 204 -14.97 -9.12 -32.05
CA LEU A 204 -14.00 -9.41 -33.12
C LEU A 204 -14.66 -10.21 -34.25
N GLU A 205 -15.56 -11.13 -33.93
CA GLU A 205 -16.32 -11.90 -34.91
C GLU A 205 -17.30 -10.99 -35.68
N GLU A 206 -18.05 -10.12 -34.98
CA GLU A 206 -18.93 -9.14 -35.60
C GLU A 206 -18.14 -8.19 -36.54
N ARG A 207 -17.00 -7.69 -36.09
CA ARG A 207 -16.12 -6.86 -36.95
C ARG A 207 -15.57 -7.61 -38.16
N THR A 208 -15.20 -8.87 -37.99
CA THR A 208 -14.69 -9.68 -39.11
C THR A 208 -15.79 -9.88 -40.15
N ASN A 209 -17.03 -10.13 -39.71
CA ASN A 209 -18.19 -10.25 -40.57
C ASN A 209 -18.52 -8.93 -41.28
N ASP A 210 -18.45 -7.78 -40.59
CA ASP A 210 -18.67 -6.46 -41.18
C ASP A 210 -17.59 -6.10 -42.21
N VAL A 211 -16.32 -6.40 -41.93
CA VAL A 211 -15.22 -6.18 -42.87
C VAL A 211 -15.39 -7.09 -44.09
N LEU A 212 -15.80 -8.35 -43.91
CA LEU A 212 -16.07 -9.25 -45.02
C LEU A 212 -17.23 -8.72 -45.89
N ALA A 213 -18.32 -8.28 -45.26
CA ALA A 213 -19.48 -7.71 -45.95
C ALA A 213 -19.16 -6.37 -46.63
N ASN A 214 -18.30 -5.54 -46.04
CA ASN A 214 -17.85 -4.29 -46.65
C ASN A 214 -16.84 -4.54 -47.77
N ALA A 215 -15.93 -5.51 -47.66
CA ALA A 215 -15.03 -5.90 -48.74
C ALA A 215 -15.81 -6.46 -49.95
N GLU A 216 -16.89 -7.21 -49.70
CA GLU A 216 -17.81 -7.65 -50.74
C GLU A 216 -18.52 -6.47 -51.43
N ARG A 217 -18.83 -5.39 -50.70
CA ARG A 217 -19.33 -4.13 -51.28
C ARG A 217 -18.24 -3.32 -51.98
N GLU A 218 -17.00 -3.32 -51.50
CA GLU A 218 -15.89 -2.53 -52.07
C GLU A 218 -15.36 -3.14 -53.39
N PHE A 219 -15.47 -4.46 -53.56
CA PHE A 219 -15.36 -5.11 -54.88
C PHE A 219 -16.45 -4.64 -55.86
N GLY A 220 -17.44 -3.88 -55.39
CA GLY A 220 -18.38 -3.07 -56.17
C GLY A 220 -18.23 -1.55 -55.91
N LEU A 221 -17.10 -0.95 -56.30
CA LEU A 221 -16.91 0.50 -56.53
C LEU A 221 -17.06 1.47 -55.33
N ILE A 222 -15.91 1.98 -54.84
CA ILE A 222 -15.55 3.35 -54.36
C ILE A 222 -14.72 3.27 -53.06
N PRO A 223 -13.56 3.96 -52.96
CA PRO A 223 -12.70 3.94 -51.78
C PRO A 223 -13.14 4.99 -50.74
N VAL A 224 -13.18 4.63 -49.46
CA VAL A 224 -13.41 5.57 -48.36
C VAL A 224 -12.19 5.62 -47.44
N GLY A 225 -11.43 6.70 -47.55
CA GLY A 225 -10.45 7.11 -46.55
C GLY A 225 -11.15 7.82 -45.39
N GLY A 226 -11.02 7.26 -44.19
CA GLY A 226 -11.52 7.87 -42.96
C GLY A 226 -10.79 7.32 -41.74
N SER A 227 -10.11 8.20 -41.01
CA SER A 227 -9.42 7.94 -39.74
C SER A 227 -10.31 7.18 -38.76
N ASN A 228 -9.82 6.04 -38.22
CA ASN A 228 -10.55 5.08 -37.40
C ASN A 228 -11.07 5.66 -36.06
N PRO A 229 -12.35 6.05 -35.92
CA PRO A 229 -12.95 6.40 -34.62
C PRO A 229 -13.01 5.20 -33.65
N GLN A 230 -12.81 3.99 -34.17
CA GLN A 230 -12.86 2.73 -33.44
C GLN A 230 -11.69 2.52 -32.46
N GLN A 231 -10.55 3.18 -32.67
CA GLN A 231 -9.40 3.02 -31.79
C GLN A 231 -9.54 3.85 -30.50
N ASP A 232 -10.32 4.94 -30.55
CA ASP A 232 -10.61 5.78 -29.39
C ASP A 232 -11.72 5.19 -28.51
N LEU A 233 -12.67 4.46 -29.09
CA LEU A 233 -13.78 3.84 -28.34
C LEU A 233 -13.30 2.69 -27.42
N HIS A 234 -12.43 1.80 -27.91
CA HIS A 234 -11.86 0.72 -27.08
C HIS A 234 -11.00 1.24 -25.92
N LYS A 235 -10.34 2.38 -26.12
CA LYS A 235 -9.52 3.00 -25.09
C LYS A 235 -10.39 3.55 -23.95
N MET A 236 -11.58 4.03 -24.29
CA MET A 236 -12.54 4.59 -23.36
C MET A 236 -13.24 3.50 -22.52
N GLU A 237 -13.61 2.36 -23.12
CA GLU A 237 -14.24 1.24 -22.38
C GLU A 237 -13.28 0.52 -21.42
N ALA A 238 -12.01 0.34 -21.81
CA ALA A 238 -11.01 -0.27 -20.94
C ALA A 238 -10.75 0.59 -19.69
N ASP A 239 -10.76 1.91 -19.84
CA ASP A 239 -10.60 2.84 -18.72
C ASP A 239 -11.83 2.81 -17.78
N ASP A 240 -13.04 2.72 -18.32
CA ASP A 240 -14.28 2.63 -17.51
C ASP A 240 -14.42 1.29 -16.78
N PHE A 241 -14.01 0.18 -17.38
CA PHE A 241 -13.96 -1.12 -16.71
C PHE A 241 -13.00 -1.10 -15.51
N ILE A 242 -11.77 -0.59 -15.71
CA ILE A 242 -10.78 -0.45 -14.63
C ILE A 242 -11.32 0.48 -13.53
N ARG A 243 -12.04 1.54 -13.91
CA ARG A 243 -12.65 2.49 -12.97
C ARG A 243 -13.75 1.82 -12.14
N SER A 244 -14.62 1.03 -12.76
CA SER A 244 -15.66 0.25 -12.09
C SER A 244 -15.07 -0.76 -11.10
N LEU A 245 -14.03 -1.48 -11.50
CA LEU A 245 -13.31 -2.45 -10.65
C LEU A 245 -12.65 -1.74 -9.45
N THR A 246 -12.12 -0.53 -9.68
CA THR A 246 -11.57 0.34 -8.63
C THR A 246 -12.65 0.78 -7.64
N TYR A 247 -13.84 1.15 -8.10
CA TYR A 247 -14.95 1.54 -7.22
C TYR A 247 -15.43 0.37 -6.35
N ILE A 248 -15.60 -0.82 -6.93
CA ILE A 248 -15.98 -2.02 -6.17
C ILE A 248 -14.94 -2.33 -5.09
N SER A 249 -13.66 -2.26 -5.43
CA SER A 249 -12.55 -2.47 -4.49
C SER A 249 -12.56 -1.47 -3.33
N ILE A 250 -12.90 -0.20 -3.60
CA ILE A 250 -12.99 0.86 -2.59
C ILE A 250 -14.11 0.60 -1.58
N TYR A 251 -15.24 0.00 -1.98
CA TYR A 251 -16.38 -0.26 -1.09
C TYR A 251 -16.12 -1.38 -0.08
N PHE A 252 -15.37 -2.41 -0.46
CA PHE A 252 -15.10 -3.57 0.40
C PHE A 252 -13.78 -3.46 1.18
N PHE A 253 -12.93 -2.50 0.80
CA PHE A 253 -11.68 -2.24 1.47
C PHE A 253 -11.80 -1.89 2.97
N PRO A 254 -12.76 -1.07 3.44
CA PRO A 254 -12.91 -0.78 4.86
C PRO A 254 -13.20 -2.04 5.67
N LEU A 255 -13.93 -3.00 5.09
CA LEU A 255 -14.24 -4.27 5.76
C LEU A 255 -13.00 -5.17 5.85
N ALA A 256 -12.22 -5.26 4.76
CA ALA A 256 -10.96 -6.01 4.74
C ALA A 256 -9.87 -5.36 5.61
N LEU A 257 -9.83 -4.03 5.67
CA LEU A 257 -8.95 -3.26 6.55
C LEU A 257 -9.37 -3.42 8.00
N CYS A 258 -10.66 -3.34 8.32
CA CYS A 258 -11.16 -3.61 9.67
C CYS A 258 -10.86 -5.04 10.08
N ALA A 259 -11.05 -6.03 9.20
CA ALA A 259 -10.65 -7.41 9.47
C ALA A 259 -9.14 -7.52 9.72
N ALA A 260 -8.30 -7.00 8.81
CA ALA A 260 -6.84 -7.04 8.92
C ALA A 260 -6.29 -6.27 10.13
N ILE A 261 -6.91 -5.16 10.52
CA ILE A 261 -6.58 -4.42 11.73
C ILE A 261 -7.05 -5.22 12.94
N LEU A 262 -8.30 -5.68 12.99
CA LEU A 262 -8.83 -6.42 14.16
C LEU A 262 -8.12 -7.76 14.38
N THR A 263 -7.64 -8.41 13.31
CA THR A 263 -6.85 -9.63 13.41
C THR A 263 -5.35 -9.35 13.61
N GLY A 264 -4.80 -8.32 12.96
CA GLY A 264 -3.38 -7.98 13.02
C GLY A 264 -2.96 -7.11 14.22
N THR A 265 -3.91 -6.43 14.90
CA THR A 265 -3.63 -5.67 16.13
C THR A 265 -3.80 -6.48 17.41
N GLY A 266 -3.98 -7.81 17.30
CA GLY A 266 -3.70 -8.75 18.37
C GLY A 266 -4.08 -8.23 19.75
N THR A 267 -5.38 -7.97 19.96
CA THR A 267 -5.93 -7.45 21.23
C THR A 267 -5.66 -8.33 22.45
N PHE A 268 -4.82 -9.38 22.34
CA PHE A 268 -4.57 -10.37 23.38
C PHE A 268 -3.11 -10.90 23.47
N GLY A 269 -2.10 -10.23 22.90
CA GLY A 269 -0.70 -10.69 23.00
C GLY A 269 0.30 -9.61 23.42
N GLU A 270 0.77 -9.65 24.66
CA GLU A 270 1.90 -8.85 25.11
C GLU A 270 3.22 -9.51 24.68
N THR A 271 4.07 -8.78 23.95
CA THR A 271 5.45 -9.21 23.67
C THR A 271 6.41 -8.52 24.61
N GLU A 272 7.08 -9.31 25.45
CA GLU A 272 8.14 -8.84 26.36
C GLU A 272 9.48 -8.81 25.62
N PHE A 273 10.20 -7.67 25.68
CA PHE A 273 11.55 -7.54 25.15
C PHE A 273 12.53 -7.12 26.26
N MET A 274 13.75 -7.69 26.23
CA MET A 274 14.83 -7.34 27.14
C MET A 274 15.65 -6.15 26.63
N LEU A 275 15.33 -4.96 27.16
CA LEU A 275 16.05 -3.71 26.86
C LEU A 275 17.46 -3.71 27.49
N SER A 276 17.63 -4.45 28.58
CA SER A 276 18.86 -4.63 29.35
C SER A 276 18.68 -5.85 30.26
N SER A 277 19.76 -6.47 30.77
CA SER A 277 19.70 -7.59 31.71
C SER A 277 18.91 -7.30 33.01
N ARG A 278 18.45 -6.06 33.21
CA ARG A 278 17.66 -5.60 34.35
C ARG A 278 16.35 -4.88 33.99
N ALA A 279 16.00 -4.71 32.71
CA ALA A 279 14.81 -3.96 32.31
C ALA A 279 14.05 -4.62 31.15
N THR A 280 12.78 -4.93 31.39
CA THR A 280 11.84 -5.45 30.39
C THR A 280 10.89 -4.33 29.96
N ALA A 281 10.71 -4.17 28.66
CA ALA A 281 9.78 -3.22 28.08
C ALA A 281 8.69 -3.99 27.33
N HIS A 282 7.44 -3.66 27.61
CA HIS A 282 6.28 -4.21 26.91
C HIS A 282 6.05 -3.36 25.66
N LEU A 283 6.40 -3.89 24.48
CA LEU A 283 6.08 -3.28 23.19
C LEU A 283 4.94 -4.04 22.52
N PRO A 284 4.19 -3.38 21.62
CA PRO A 284 3.12 -4.04 20.88
C PRO A 284 3.67 -5.17 20.00
N PHE A 285 2.82 -6.18 19.84
CA PHE A 285 2.93 -7.48 19.13
C PHE A 285 3.89 -7.61 17.94
N PHE A 286 4.24 -6.54 17.22
CA PHE A 286 4.96 -6.58 15.94
C PHE A 286 6.44 -7.02 16.01
N LEU A 287 7.01 -7.20 17.21
CA LEU A 287 8.41 -7.57 17.39
C LEU A 287 8.57 -9.07 17.62
N PRO A 288 9.29 -9.80 16.75
CA PRO A 288 9.68 -11.17 17.02
C PRO A 288 10.47 -11.27 18.32
N LYS A 289 10.19 -12.30 19.11
CA LYS A 289 11.06 -12.65 20.23
C LYS A 289 12.36 -13.22 19.65
N SER A 290 13.48 -12.64 20.06
CA SER A 290 14.82 -13.06 19.63
C SER A 290 15.80 -12.92 20.80
N ALA A 291 16.91 -13.65 20.74
CA ALA A 291 17.98 -13.51 21.71
C ALA A 291 18.82 -12.23 21.50
N ALA A 292 18.68 -11.58 20.34
CA ALA A 292 19.44 -10.39 19.97
C ALA A 292 19.04 -9.17 20.82
N SER A 293 20.03 -8.48 21.37
CA SER A 293 19.80 -7.25 22.11
C SER A 293 19.83 -6.02 21.18
N ILE A 294 19.01 -5.02 21.48
CA ILE A 294 19.05 -3.72 20.78
C ILE A 294 20.37 -2.97 21.02
N THR A 295 21.10 -3.37 22.06
CA THR A 295 22.42 -2.82 22.41
C THR A 295 23.55 -3.39 21.55
N GLU A 296 23.30 -4.47 20.80
CA GLU A 296 24.24 -4.98 19.81
C GLU A 296 24.45 -3.96 18.68
N LEU A 297 25.70 -3.85 18.21
CA LEU A 297 26.10 -2.79 17.29
C LEU A 297 25.35 -2.85 15.97
N ASP A 298 25.15 -4.04 15.40
CA ASP A 298 24.41 -4.27 14.16
C ASP A 298 22.93 -3.87 14.29
N GLN A 299 22.30 -4.20 15.43
CA GLN A 299 20.92 -3.83 15.73
C GLN A 299 20.77 -2.32 15.89
N MET A 300 21.67 -1.68 16.64
CA MET A 300 21.66 -0.23 16.85
C MET A 300 21.91 0.55 15.56
N VAL A 301 22.87 0.11 14.74
CA VAL A 301 23.15 0.74 13.43
C VAL A 301 21.92 0.66 12.53
N THR A 302 21.31 -0.52 12.42
CA THR A 302 20.15 -0.70 11.54
C THR A 302 18.95 0.12 12.02
N LEU A 303 18.72 0.18 13.34
CA LEU A 303 17.71 1.05 13.95
C LEU A 303 17.92 2.52 13.57
N CYS A 304 19.15 3.03 13.71
CA CYS A 304 19.50 4.41 13.36
C CYS A 304 19.24 4.71 11.88
N VAL A 305 19.53 3.76 10.98
CA VAL A 305 19.25 3.88 9.54
C VAL A 305 17.75 4.06 9.29
N GLY A 306 16.92 3.20 9.89
CA GLY A 306 15.46 3.26 9.74
C GLY A 306 14.85 4.55 10.29
N LEU A 307 15.30 4.97 11.49
CA LEU A 307 14.86 6.23 12.10
C LEU A 307 15.25 7.43 11.24
N THR A 308 16.48 7.46 10.73
CA THR A 308 16.96 8.55 9.87
C THR A 308 16.16 8.63 8.57
N SER A 309 15.86 7.47 7.95
CA SER A 309 15.01 7.42 6.75
C SER A 309 13.61 7.99 7.03
N LEU A 310 12.97 7.58 8.13
CA LEU A 310 11.66 8.08 8.51
C LEU A 310 11.67 9.60 8.79
N ILE A 311 12.63 10.09 9.56
CA ILE A 311 12.76 11.53 9.87
C ILE A 311 12.97 12.34 8.60
N PHE A 312 13.82 11.87 7.69
CA PHE A 312 14.09 12.55 6.43
C PHE A 312 12.83 12.61 5.54
N ASN A 313 12.08 11.52 5.44
CA ASN A 313 10.84 11.48 4.65
C ASN A 313 9.71 12.32 5.28
N LEU A 314 9.61 12.37 6.62
CA LEU A 314 8.72 13.29 7.33
C LEU A 314 9.10 14.75 7.05
N TRP A 315 10.39 15.07 7.12
CA TRP A 315 10.89 16.42 6.82
C TRP A 315 10.60 16.82 5.37
N GLN A 316 10.78 15.91 4.41
CA GLN A 316 10.45 16.15 3.01
C GLN A 316 8.94 16.37 2.82
N ALA A 317 8.10 15.55 3.45
CA ALA A 317 6.65 15.70 3.39
C ALA A 317 6.23 17.07 3.94
N PHE A 318 6.77 17.46 5.09
CA PHE A 318 6.51 18.77 5.69
C PHE A 318 6.97 19.94 4.80
N LYS A 319 8.17 19.84 4.21
CA LYS A 319 8.68 20.84 3.26
C LYS A 319 7.81 20.93 2.01
N SER A 320 7.35 19.80 1.48
CA SER A 320 6.44 19.74 0.33
C SER A 320 5.13 20.46 0.62
N GLN A 321 4.51 20.21 1.78
CA GLN A 321 3.28 20.88 2.19
C GLN A 321 3.46 22.40 2.30
N ARG A 322 4.59 22.86 2.88
CA ARG A 322 4.91 24.30 2.93
C ARG A 322 5.03 24.94 1.55
N ARG A 323 5.59 24.23 0.56
CA ARG A 323 5.66 24.74 -0.83
C ARG A 323 4.29 24.86 -1.46
N VAL A 324 3.42 23.87 -1.26
CA VAL A 324 2.04 23.92 -1.76
C VAL A 324 1.30 25.12 -1.18
N LEU A 325 1.40 25.34 0.14
CA LEU A 325 0.81 26.50 0.83
C LEU A 325 1.30 27.85 0.29
N LYS A 326 2.60 27.96 -0.01
CA LYS A 326 3.19 29.17 -0.62
C LYS A 326 2.79 29.33 -2.09
N GLY A 327 2.66 28.22 -2.82
CA GLY A 327 2.26 28.20 -4.23
C GLY A 327 0.81 28.61 -4.44
N THR A 328 -0.12 28.16 -3.58
CA THR A 328 -1.52 28.59 -3.66
C THR A 328 -1.71 30.06 -3.29
N THR A 329 -0.88 30.63 -2.41
CA THR A 329 -0.89 32.07 -2.15
C THR A 329 -0.33 32.88 -3.32
N LEU A 330 0.64 32.35 -4.06
CA LEU A 330 1.18 32.99 -5.25
C LEU A 330 0.24 32.86 -6.47
N ASP A 331 -0.43 31.72 -6.65
CA ASP A 331 -1.39 31.51 -7.75
C ASP A 331 -2.68 32.31 -7.52
N SER A 332 -3.14 32.47 -6.27
CA SER A 332 -4.30 33.32 -5.99
C SER A 332 -4.02 34.79 -6.28
N THR A 333 -2.83 35.28 -5.94
CA THR A 333 -2.40 36.64 -6.29
C THR A 333 -2.24 36.81 -7.80
N TRP A 334 -1.62 35.85 -8.50
CA TRP A 334 -1.49 35.89 -9.96
C TRP A 334 -2.84 35.83 -10.70
N ARG A 335 -3.77 34.95 -10.31
CA ARG A 335 -5.12 34.92 -10.91
C ARG A 335 -5.87 36.21 -10.66
N GLN A 336 -5.73 36.78 -9.46
CA GLN A 336 -6.34 38.07 -9.13
C GLN A 336 -5.76 39.20 -9.99
N GLU A 337 -4.45 39.22 -10.23
CA GLU A 337 -3.81 40.19 -11.14
C GLU A 337 -4.24 39.99 -12.60
N THR A 338 -4.30 38.76 -13.09
CA THR A 338 -4.69 38.45 -14.46
C THR A 338 -6.16 38.82 -14.74
N CYS A 339 -7.06 38.55 -13.79
CA CYS A 339 -8.47 38.94 -13.90
C CYS A 339 -8.62 40.47 -13.98
N THR A 340 -7.79 41.19 -13.23
CA THR A 340 -7.78 42.66 -13.20
C THR A 340 -7.32 43.25 -14.53
N ILE A 341 -6.24 42.69 -15.10
CA ILE A 341 -5.74 43.13 -16.40
C ILE A 341 -6.78 42.90 -17.49
N ARG A 342 -7.46 41.75 -17.51
CA ARG A 342 -8.54 41.49 -18.48
C ARG A 342 -9.70 42.47 -18.35
N LEU A 343 -10.07 42.83 -17.13
CA LEU A 343 -11.15 43.78 -16.87
C LEU A 343 -10.79 45.19 -17.34
N LEU A 344 -9.53 45.61 -17.11
CA LEU A 344 -9.01 46.88 -17.62
C LEU A 344 -8.93 46.91 -19.14
N LEU A 345 -8.50 45.82 -19.78
CA LEU A 345 -8.48 45.71 -21.24
C LEU A 345 -9.90 45.80 -21.82
N ARG A 346 -10.88 45.12 -21.21
CA ARG A 346 -12.29 45.22 -21.64
C ARG A 346 -12.83 46.65 -21.52
N LEU A 347 -12.54 47.34 -20.43
CA LEU A 347 -12.96 48.74 -20.25
C LEU A 347 -12.30 49.68 -21.27
N ASN A 348 -11.06 49.38 -21.68
CA ASN A 348 -10.36 50.16 -22.70
C ASN A 348 -10.97 49.93 -24.10
N ASP A 349 -11.30 48.68 -24.43
CA ASP A 349 -12.04 48.31 -25.63
C ASP A 349 -13.42 48.98 -25.70
N GLU A 350 -14.14 49.03 -24.57
CA GLU A 350 -15.44 49.72 -24.49
C GLU A 350 -15.28 51.24 -24.68
N LEU A 351 -14.22 51.82 -24.11
CA LEU A 351 -13.91 53.25 -24.25
C LEU A 351 -13.57 53.65 -25.70
N ASP A 352 -12.93 52.75 -26.44
CA ASP A 352 -12.59 52.94 -27.86
C ASP A 352 -13.82 52.80 -28.78
N ARG A 353 -14.82 52.01 -28.37
CA ARG A 353 -16.08 51.82 -29.13
C ARG A 353 -17.15 52.88 -28.82
N ALA A 354 -17.06 53.55 -27.68
CA ALA A 354 -18.03 54.57 -27.26
C ALA A 354 -17.99 55.79 -28.21
N GLN A 355 -19.12 56.07 -28.87
CA GLN A 355 -19.25 57.19 -29.82
C GLN A 355 -19.74 58.49 -29.16
N ASN A 356 -20.42 58.39 -28.00
CA ASN A 356 -20.94 59.55 -27.26
C ASN A 356 -20.04 59.95 -26.08
N GLU A 357 -19.91 61.25 -25.85
CA GLU A 357 -19.11 61.80 -24.73
C GLU A 357 -19.62 61.38 -23.36
N THR A 358 -20.94 61.30 -23.18
CA THR A 358 -21.58 60.85 -21.93
C THR A 358 -21.24 59.40 -21.59
N GLU A 359 -21.24 58.51 -22.59
CA GLU A 359 -20.88 57.09 -22.43
C GLU A 359 -19.39 56.94 -22.12
N ARG A 360 -18.53 57.70 -22.79
CA ARG A 360 -17.09 57.77 -22.47
C ARG A 360 -16.85 58.21 -21.03
N GLN A 361 -17.57 59.23 -20.55
CA GLN A 361 -17.42 59.74 -19.19
C GLN A 361 -17.82 58.67 -18.15
N GLU A 362 -18.89 57.93 -18.39
CA GLU A 362 -19.33 56.83 -17.52
C GLU A 362 -18.30 55.69 -17.46
N ILE A 363 -17.72 55.31 -18.61
CA ILE A 363 -16.69 54.27 -18.67
C ILE A 363 -15.41 54.71 -17.94
N LEU A 364 -15.01 55.98 -18.09
CA LEU A 364 -13.87 56.56 -17.37
C LEU A 364 -14.10 56.57 -15.85
N ASP A 365 -15.31 56.87 -15.39
CA ASP A 365 -15.65 56.87 -13.97
C ASP A 365 -15.70 55.45 -13.37
N ARG A 366 -16.19 54.47 -14.14
CA ARG A 366 -16.09 53.05 -13.76
C ARG A 366 -14.64 52.60 -13.64
N ARG A 367 -13.77 53.03 -14.57
CA ARG A 367 -12.33 52.74 -14.54
C ARG A 367 -11.65 53.38 -13.33
N SER A 368 -11.92 54.66 -13.06
CA SER A 368 -11.32 55.40 -11.93
C SER A 368 -11.75 54.78 -10.59
N THR A 369 -13.04 54.47 -10.44
CA THR A 369 -13.61 53.82 -9.25
C THR A 369 -12.98 52.44 -9.02
N PHE A 370 -12.79 51.66 -10.07
CA PHE A 370 -12.13 50.35 -9.99
C PHE A 370 -10.66 50.48 -9.55
N LEU A 371 -9.91 51.43 -10.12
CA LEU A 371 -8.52 51.68 -9.75
C LEU A 371 -8.40 52.18 -8.29
N LEU A 372 -9.28 53.08 -7.86
CA LEU A 372 -9.31 53.61 -6.50
C LEU A 372 -9.63 52.51 -5.47
N ARG A 373 -10.61 51.64 -5.74
CA ARG A 373 -10.88 50.47 -4.89
C ARG A 373 -9.67 49.55 -4.79
N ARG A 374 -8.91 49.37 -5.87
CA ARG A 374 -7.71 48.53 -5.86
C ARG A 374 -6.57 49.16 -5.06
N VAL A 375 -6.31 50.44 -5.24
CA VAL A 375 -5.28 51.18 -4.46
C VAL A 375 -5.63 51.15 -2.97
N SER A 376 -6.89 51.41 -2.62
CA SER A 376 -7.39 51.30 -1.24
C SER A 376 -7.21 49.90 -0.65
N SER A 377 -7.51 48.84 -1.43
CA SER A 377 -7.33 47.45 -0.97
C SER A 377 -5.88 47.06 -0.74
N ARG A 378 -4.91 47.64 -1.46
CA ARG A 378 -3.47 47.39 -1.23
C ARG A 378 -2.93 48.13 0.00
N LEU A 379 -3.48 49.32 0.30
CA LEU A 379 -3.08 50.12 1.46
C LEU A 379 -3.55 49.55 2.81
N HIS A 380 -4.56 48.67 2.83
CA HIS A 380 -5.03 48.00 4.05
C HIS A 380 -4.33 46.65 4.34
N VAL A 381 -3.46 46.19 3.44
CA VAL A 381 -2.76 44.89 3.56
C VAL A 381 -1.27 45.06 3.93
N GLN A 382 -0.74 46.28 3.88
CA GLN A 382 0.54 46.68 4.49
C GLN A 382 0.29 47.24 5.89
#